data_AF-G4YRA3-F1
#
_entry.id   AF-G4YRA3-F1
#
_cell.length_a   1.000
_cell.length_b   1.000
_cell.length_c   1.000
_cell.angle_alpha   90.00
_cell.angle_beta   90.00
_cell.angle_gamma   90.00
#
_symmetry.space_group_name_H-M   'P 1'
#
loop_
_entity.id
_entity.type
_entity.pdbx_description
1 polymer ?
#
loop_
_entity_poly.entity_id
_entity_poly.type
_entity_poly.pdbx_seq_one_letter_code
_entity_poly.pdbx_strand_id
1 'polypeptide(L)'
;MLRASLFTALVFALAPTVTEGALSVTSTEPSRANGLKGAFIEKVWTVSGEDGDVLDDLKVQVAGNVFVDYDASLRTAESGVAAKVVLRSSSPDMLDIVDVSIHSAEGSGFRVHYTNENARVAGEIVTQIIVSDPNVVSSLSAIHADGIVVGDGVVVANDPSASLNFEVSSDVDVYVGSLTQDHYELKSIDIESSGDGKVQFLASSIQANSLTISLTGDSKAIVEATDTITVDSMLSSVSGDGKVFVQTANLQAQTLAASLSGDGKVSYSSAGSCVNEAIRLSGDASVYAGSIVCKTSTVQTSGDGKAIVQTTDTLTSVGGGSVKYVNAPPQRIVSSSIFRKHSNVKPAKYNKVKTHRPSLPPTRAPTNLTIVLKAAWFGDSPHVSVYSGLGNSIVIDGTGLAVTDFAAHHHHSFGHFGVAVAVAFVAAVAAVAFKLRERQTREQYKPLV
;
A
#
# COMPACT_ATOMS: atom_id res chain seq x y z
N MET A 1 -27.09 -69.27 0.14
CA MET A 1 -25.73 -69.65 0.57
C MET A 1 -24.82 -69.64 -0.65
N LEU A 2 -23.61 -69.08 -0.49
CA LEU A 2 -22.52 -68.83 -1.46
C LEU A 2 -22.83 -67.78 -2.56
N ARG A 3 -22.34 -66.54 -2.46
CA ARG A 3 -20.97 -66.02 -2.70
C ARG A 3 -20.41 -66.35 -4.10
N ALA A 4 -20.37 -65.34 -4.97
CA ALA A 4 -19.36 -65.19 -6.01
C ALA A 4 -18.88 -63.74 -5.98
N SER A 5 -17.59 -63.58 -5.64
CA SER A 5 -16.86 -62.33 -5.55
C SER A 5 -16.27 -62.02 -6.92
N LEU A 6 -16.54 -60.83 -7.46
CA LEU A 6 -15.79 -60.27 -8.58
C LEU A 6 -14.74 -59.31 -8.01
N PHE A 7 -13.47 -59.67 -8.18
CA PHE A 7 -12.34 -58.78 -8.01
C PHE A 7 -12.19 -57.94 -9.27
N THR A 8 -12.34 -56.62 -9.16
CA THR A 8 -11.92 -55.66 -10.18
C THR A 8 -10.63 -55.02 -9.68
N ALA A 9 -9.50 -55.36 -10.31
CA ALA A 9 -8.23 -54.68 -10.08
C ALA A 9 -8.28 -53.29 -10.75
N LEU A 10 -8.30 -52.23 -9.93
CA LEU A 10 -8.16 -50.87 -10.41
C LEU A 10 -6.68 -50.49 -10.32
N VAL A 11 -6.02 -50.39 -11.48
CA VAL A 11 -4.67 -49.84 -11.61
C VAL A 11 -4.78 -48.32 -11.45
N PHE A 12 -4.28 -47.78 -10.33
CA PHE A 12 -4.07 -46.35 -10.19
C PHE A 12 -2.85 -45.95 -11.03
N ALA A 13 -3.09 -45.16 -12.08
CA ALA A 13 -2.04 -44.39 -12.73
C ALA A 13 -1.56 -43.32 -11.74
N LEU A 14 -0.33 -43.47 -11.25
CA LEU A 14 0.39 -42.41 -10.55
C LEU A 14 0.69 -41.30 -11.56
N ALA A 15 -0.10 -40.24 -11.54
CA ALA A 15 0.34 -38.96 -12.08
C ALA A 15 1.44 -38.43 -11.16
N PRO A 16 2.58 -37.92 -11.68
CA PRO A 16 3.57 -37.26 -10.85
C PRO A 16 2.91 -36.05 -10.20
N THR A 17 2.92 -36.02 -8.87
CA THR A 17 2.65 -34.82 -8.08
C THR A 17 3.70 -33.79 -8.47
N VAL A 18 3.27 -32.68 -9.06
CA VAL A 18 4.09 -31.47 -9.11
C VAL A 18 4.36 -31.11 -7.65
N THR A 19 5.61 -31.26 -7.23
CA THR A 19 6.08 -30.75 -5.95
C THR A 19 6.07 -29.23 -6.06
N GLU A 20 5.06 -28.59 -5.46
CA GLU A 20 5.16 -27.18 -5.07
C GLU A 20 6.38 -27.07 -4.15
N GLY A 21 7.38 -26.26 -4.53
CA GLY A 21 8.54 -26.01 -3.69
C GLY A 21 8.07 -25.45 -2.35
N ALA A 22 8.48 -26.13 -1.28
CA ALA A 22 8.02 -25.81 0.07
C ALA A 22 9.07 -24.95 0.75
N LEU A 23 8.86 -23.62 0.75
CA LEU A 23 9.62 -22.74 1.63
C LEU A 23 9.57 -23.28 3.07
N SER A 24 10.68 -23.17 3.79
CA SER A 24 10.79 -23.61 5.18
C SER A 24 11.54 -22.57 6.01
N VAL A 25 11.23 -22.52 7.31
CA VAL A 25 11.88 -21.59 8.23
C VAL A 25 12.58 -22.38 9.33
N THR A 26 13.83 -22.01 9.60
CA THR A 26 14.58 -22.47 10.76
C THR A 26 15.05 -21.26 11.55
N SER A 27 15.21 -21.39 12.87
CA SER A 27 15.67 -20.29 13.73
C SER A 27 16.87 -20.71 14.57
N THR A 28 17.72 -19.74 14.89
CA THR A 28 18.82 -19.93 15.84
C THR A 28 18.35 -19.64 17.27
N GLU A 29 19.02 -20.24 18.23
CA GLU A 29 18.91 -19.79 19.62
C GLU A 29 19.45 -18.35 19.76
N PRO A 30 18.84 -17.51 20.64
CA PRO A 30 19.33 -16.16 20.89
C PRO A 30 20.80 -16.15 21.32
N SER A 31 21.63 -15.35 20.64
CA SER A 31 23.08 -15.26 20.91
C SER A 31 23.56 -13.82 20.94
N ARG A 32 24.73 -13.52 21.51
CA ARG A 32 25.22 -12.12 21.59
C ARG A 32 25.62 -11.60 20.21
N ALA A 33 25.17 -10.40 19.87
CA ALA A 33 25.48 -9.77 18.58
C ALA A 33 26.98 -9.41 18.47
N ASN A 34 27.66 -9.92 17.45
CA ASN A 34 29.06 -9.64 17.15
C ASN A 34 29.20 -8.29 16.41
N GLY A 35 29.04 -7.16 17.09
CA GLY A 35 29.29 -5.85 16.45
C GLY A 35 28.80 -4.61 17.19
N LEU A 36 27.80 -4.76 18.07
CA LEU A 36 27.36 -3.71 18.99
C LEU A 36 27.89 -4.07 20.37
N LYS A 37 28.54 -3.14 21.08
CA LYS A 37 29.18 -3.32 22.40
C LYS A 37 28.34 -4.19 23.35
N GLY A 38 28.54 -5.51 23.35
CA GLY A 38 28.18 -6.51 24.37
C GLY A 38 26.75 -6.59 24.94
N ALA A 39 25.82 -5.70 24.57
CA ALA A 39 24.53 -5.49 25.24
C ALA A 39 23.31 -5.95 24.43
N PHE A 40 23.49 -6.34 23.17
CA PHE A 40 22.40 -6.81 22.31
C PHE A 40 22.50 -8.31 22.08
N ILE A 41 21.33 -8.95 22.08
CA ILE A 41 21.10 -10.34 21.73
C ILE A 41 20.48 -10.34 20.33
N GLU A 42 20.84 -11.32 19.53
CA GLU A 42 20.43 -11.53 18.15
C GLU A 42 19.75 -12.89 18.02
N LYS A 43 18.63 -12.91 17.32
CA LYS A 43 17.95 -14.13 16.85
C LYS A 43 17.83 -14.05 15.33
N VAL A 44 18.21 -15.12 14.65
CA VAL A 44 18.20 -15.22 13.19
C VAL A 44 17.21 -16.30 12.77
N TRP A 45 16.34 -15.97 11.82
CA TRP A 45 15.54 -16.94 11.10
C TRP A 45 16.09 -17.05 9.67
N THR A 46 16.29 -18.28 9.22
CA THR A 46 16.68 -18.59 7.84
C THR A 46 15.47 -19.16 7.14
N VAL A 47 15.05 -18.47 6.07
CA VAL A 47 14.03 -18.91 5.13
C VAL A 47 14.74 -19.62 3.99
N SER A 48 14.46 -20.91 3.83
CA SER A 48 15.04 -21.75 2.80
C SER A 48 14.01 -22.17 1.77
N GLY A 49 14.40 -22.23 0.50
CA GLY A 49 13.59 -22.69 -0.63
C GLY A 49 14.38 -23.65 -1.52
N GLU A 50 13.67 -24.33 -2.41
CA GLU A 50 14.26 -25.16 -3.47
C GLU A 50 14.71 -24.30 -4.65
N ASP A 51 15.54 -24.87 -5.54
CA ASP A 51 15.98 -24.19 -6.75
C ASP A 51 14.77 -23.83 -7.64
N GLY A 52 14.48 -22.52 -7.75
CA GLY A 52 13.36 -21.99 -8.52
C GLY A 52 12.24 -21.40 -7.68
N ASP A 53 12.27 -21.57 -6.36
CA ASP A 53 11.38 -20.84 -5.45
C ASP A 53 11.74 -19.36 -5.45
N VAL A 54 10.76 -18.51 -5.75
CA VAL A 54 10.91 -17.05 -5.74
C VAL A 54 10.19 -16.50 -4.52
N LEU A 55 10.86 -15.58 -3.81
CA LEU A 55 10.30 -14.88 -2.67
C LEU A 55 9.75 -13.54 -3.12
N ASP A 56 8.46 -13.49 -3.44
CA ASP A 56 7.83 -12.34 -4.07
C ASP A 56 6.89 -11.55 -3.15
N ASP A 57 6.53 -12.09 -1.98
CA ASP A 57 5.67 -11.44 -0.99
C ASP A 57 6.34 -11.37 0.39
N LEU A 58 6.28 -10.18 1.00
CA LEU A 58 6.85 -9.91 2.32
C LEU A 58 5.82 -9.26 3.24
N LYS A 59 5.51 -9.91 4.36
CA LYS A 59 4.59 -9.37 5.38
C LYS A 59 5.34 -9.01 6.65
N VAL A 60 5.35 -7.72 7.00
CA VAL A 60 6.01 -7.18 8.19
C VAL A 60 4.97 -6.74 9.21
N GLN A 61 4.84 -7.50 10.29
CA GLN A 61 3.85 -7.27 11.36
C GLN A 61 4.52 -7.08 12.72
N VAL A 62 5.69 -6.45 12.73
CA VAL A 62 6.49 -6.17 13.92
C VAL A 62 6.77 -4.68 14.03
N ALA A 63 7.04 -4.22 15.24
CA ALA A 63 7.24 -2.83 15.57
C ALA A 63 8.71 -2.42 15.48
N GLY A 64 8.96 -1.12 15.46
CA GLY A 64 10.30 -0.56 15.30
C GLY A 64 10.69 -0.37 13.84
N ASN A 65 11.96 -0.03 13.64
CA ASN A 65 12.51 0.16 12.29
C ASN A 65 12.90 -1.18 11.67
N VAL A 66 12.41 -1.43 10.45
CA VAL A 66 12.70 -2.63 9.66
C VAL A 66 13.46 -2.22 8.40
N PHE A 67 14.55 -2.93 8.12
CA PHE A 67 15.35 -2.70 6.92
C PHE A 67 15.31 -3.95 6.06
N VAL A 68 14.92 -3.80 4.80
CA VAL A 68 14.92 -4.88 3.83
C VAL A 68 16.08 -4.65 2.87
N ASP A 69 17.03 -5.56 2.82
CA ASP A 69 18.25 -5.45 2.04
C ASP A 69 18.39 -6.65 1.10
N TYR A 70 19.08 -6.45 -0.01
CA TYR A 70 19.50 -7.53 -0.90
C TYR A 70 20.96 -7.91 -0.62
N ASP A 71 21.25 -9.21 -0.52
CA ASP A 71 22.62 -9.74 -0.43
C ASP A 71 22.82 -10.99 -1.28
N ALA A 72 23.55 -10.84 -2.39
CA ALA A 72 23.90 -11.92 -3.30
C ALA A 72 24.69 -13.07 -2.63
N SER A 73 25.41 -12.77 -1.53
CA SER A 73 26.27 -13.75 -0.86
C SER A 73 25.47 -14.88 -0.21
N LEU A 74 24.19 -14.65 0.12
CA LEU A 74 23.30 -15.67 0.70
C LEU A 74 23.17 -16.90 -0.21
N ARG A 75 23.02 -16.70 -1.53
CA ARG A 75 22.98 -17.81 -2.49
C ARG A 75 24.29 -18.58 -2.60
N THR A 76 25.42 -17.90 -2.39
CA THR A 76 26.75 -18.49 -2.56
C THR A 76 27.26 -19.22 -1.31
N ALA A 77 26.85 -18.76 -0.13
CA ALA A 77 27.31 -19.29 1.16
C ALA A 77 26.54 -20.54 1.57
N GLU A 78 25.22 -20.56 1.32
CA GLU A 78 24.31 -21.62 1.74
C GLU A 78 23.31 -21.86 0.60
N SER A 79 23.50 -22.95 -0.17
CA SER A 79 22.58 -23.28 -1.27
C SER A 79 21.15 -23.43 -0.74
N GLY A 80 20.20 -22.72 -1.33
CA GLY A 80 18.78 -22.79 -0.98
C GLY A 80 18.32 -21.81 0.10
N VAL A 81 19.13 -20.83 0.53
CA VAL A 81 18.64 -19.75 1.41
C VAL A 81 18.00 -18.64 0.58
N ALA A 82 16.70 -18.44 0.78
CA ALA A 82 15.89 -17.42 0.12
C ALA A 82 15.90 -16.07 0.88
N ALA A 83 15.94 -16.11 2.21
CA ALA A 83 16.07 -14.92 3.03
C ALA A 83 16.63 -15.22 4.43
N LYS A 84 17.17 -14.18 5.09
CA LYS A 84 17.49 -14.18 6.52
C LYS A 84 16.78 -13.02 7.21
N VAL A 85 16.09 -13.31 8.30
CA VAL A 85 15.53 -12.30 9.21
C VAL A 85 16.41 -12.23 10.43
N VAL A 86 16.93 -11.05 10.74
CA VAL A 86 17.83 -10.81 11.86
C VAL A 86 17.17 -9.80 12.79
N LEU A 87 16.74 -10.27 13.95
CA LEU A 87 16.20 -9.43 15.01
C LEU A 87 17.26 -9.20 16.07
N ARG A 88 17.55 -7.93 16.37
CA ARG A 88 18.45 -7.56 17.46
C ARG A 88 17.68 -6.83 18.53
N SER A 89 17.85 -7.28 19.77
CA SER A 89 17.24 -6.62 20.92
C SER A 89 18.13 -6.58 22.15
N SER A 90 17.93 -5.58 23.02
CA SER A 90 18.51 -5.54 24.36
C SER A 90 17.76 -6.41 25.37
N SER A 91 16.62 -7.00 24.99
CA SER A 91 15.80 -7.88 25.84
C SER A 91 15.61 -9.26 25.18
N PRO A 92 15.92 -10.37 25.86
CA PRO A 92 15.64 -11.71 25.34
C PRO A 92 14.13 -11.95 25.19
N ASP A 93 13.31 -11.46 26.13
CA ASP A 93 11.85 -11.59 26.08
C ASP A 93 11.26 -10.94 24.81
N MET A 94 11.92 -9.91 24.26
CA MET A 94 11.52 -9.29 22.99
C MET A 94 11.75 -10.22 21.79
N LEU A 95 12.77 -11.07 21.84
CA LEU A 95 13.09 -12.03 20.78
C LEU A 95 12.18 -13.26 20.82
N ASP A 96 11.63 -13.57 22.00
CA ASP A 96 10.77 -14.74 22.22
C ASP A 96 9.35 -14.50 21.70
N ILE A 97 8.87 -13.24 21.70
CA ILE A 97 7.54 -12.89 21.21
C ILE A 97 7.46 -12.69 19.69
N VAL A 98 8.59 -12.76 18.97
CA VAL A 98 8.63 -12.62 17.50
C VAL A 98 8.83 -13.99 16.87
N ASP A 99 8.13 -14.24 15.78
CA ASP A 99 8.27 -15.43 14.96
C ASP A 99 8.24 -15.11 13.46
N VAL A 100 8.70 -16.08 12.67
CA VAL A 100 8.72 -16.02 11.21
C VAL A 100 8.03 -17.25 10.65
N SER A 101 6.97 -17.05 9.87
CA SER A 101 6.19 -18.13 9.25
C SER A 101 6.05 -17.94 7.74
N ILE A 102 6.00 -19.05 7.00
CA ILE A 102 5.72 -19.04 5.56
C ILE A 102 4.24 -18.77 5.33
N HIS A 103 3.92 -18.01 4.29
CA HIS A 103 2.57 -17.95 3.74
C HIS A 103 2.60 -18.10 2.22
N SER A 104 1.55 -18.73 1.70
CA SER A 104 1.37 -18.94 0.26
C SER A 104 0.10 -18.31 -0.30
N ALA A 105 -0.66 -17.56 0.52
CA ALA A 105 -2.02 -17.11 0.18
C ALA A 105 -2.08 -16.05 -0.94
N GLU A 106 -1.05 -15.21 -1.05
CA GLU A 106 -0.99 -14.06 -1.98
C GLU A 106 0.27 -14.06 -2.86
N GLY A 107 1.11 -15.08 -2.71
CA GLY A 107 2.45 -15.18 -3.29
C GLY A 107 3.27 -16.19 -2.51
N SER A 108 4.50 -16.42 -2.94
CA SER A 108 5.47 -17.26 -2.24
C SER A 108 6.29 -16.37 -1.32
N GLY A 109 5.98 -16.39 -0.03
CA GLY A 109 6.52 -15.41 0.90
C GLY A 109 6.59 -15.86 2.35
N PHE A 110 7.03 -14.94 3.20
CA PHE A 110 7.05 -15.12 4.64
C PHE A 110 6.59 -13.87 5.37
N ARG A 111 6.12 -14.10 6.59
CA ARG A 111 5.64 -13.08 7.49
C ARG A 111 6.52 -13.05 8.73
N VAL A 112 6.97 -11.85 9.10
CA VAL A 112 7.57 -11.56 10.40
C VAL A 112 6.46 -11.02 11.30
N HIS A 113 6.10 -11.73 12.37
CA HIS A 113 4.96 -11.38 13.20
C HIS A 113 5.20 -11.68 14.68
N TYR A 114 4.27 -11.26 15.53
CA TYR A 114 4.27 -11.66 16.93
C TYR A 114 3.60 -13.01 17.15
N THR A 115 4.05 -13.74 18.17
CA THR A 115 3.41 -14.95 18.68
C THR A 115 2.03 -14.59 19.26
N ASN A 116 1.04 -15.46 19.06
CA ASN A 116 -0.31 -15.25 19.58
C ASN A 116 -0.41 -15.57 21.08
N GLU A 117 0.23 -14.76 21.92
CA GLU A 117 0.25 -14.93 23.37
C GLU A 117 0.05 -13.61 24.11
N ASN A 118 -0.19 -13.71 25.43
CA ASN A 118 -0.25 -12.53 26.27
C ASN A 118 1.16 -12.19 26.74
N ALA A 119 1.66 -11.03 26.35
CA ALA A 119 3.00 -10.59 26.73
C ALA A 119 3.03 -9.09 26.99
N ARG A 120 3.97 -8.68 27.84
CA ARG A 120 4.34 -7.27 28.00
C ARG A 120 5.85 -7.20 28.14
N VAL A 121 6.52 -6.77 27.08
CA VAL A 121 7.98 -6.75 26.99
C VAL A 121 8.47 -5.35 26.68
N ALA A 122 9.66 -5.02 27.15
CA ALA A 122 10.31 -3.76 26.85
C ALA A 122 11.77 -4.00 26.47
N GLY A 123 12.27 -3.24 25.50
CA GLY A 123 13.62 -3.38 25.00
C GLY A 123 13.87 -2.50 23.79
N GLU A 124 15.15 -2.32 23.49
CA GLU A 124 15.59 -1.73 22.23
C GLU A 124 15.49 -2.78 21.13
N ILE A 125 14.97 -2.45 19.96
CA ILE A 125 14.76 -3.40 18.85
C ILE A 125 15.17 -2.81 17.50
N VAL A 126 15.72 -3.65 16.63
CA VAL A 126 15.88 -3.37 15.19
C VAL A 126 15.77 -4.68 14.42
N THR A 127 15.06 -4.63 13.31
CA THR A 127 14.84 -5.80 12.44
C THR A 127 15.53 -5.56 11.10
N GLN A 128 16.27 -6.57 10.63
CA GLN A 128 16.83 -6.60 9.30
C GLN A 128 16.31 -7.83 8.58
N ILE A 129 15.92 -7.66 7.33
CA ILE A 129 15.44 -8.70 6.43
C ILE A 129 16.38 -8.66 5.24
N ILE A 130 17.04 -9.77 4.96
CA ILE A 130 18.03 -9.86 3.89
C ILE A 130 17.52 -10.89 2.89
N VAL A 131 17.17 -10.47 1.68
CA VAL A 131 16.72 -11.34 0.60
C VAL A 131 17.89 -11.76 -0.29
N SER A 132 17.87 -13.01 -0.76
CA SER A 132 18.93 -13.57 -1.60
C SER A 132 18.80 -13.22 -3.08
N ASP A 133 17.58 -12.85 -3.48
CA ASP A 133 17.16 -12.71 -4.86
C ASP A 133 16.96 -11.24 -5.18
N PRO A 134 17.62 -10.70 -6.22
CA PRO A 134 17.48 -9.29 -6.55
C PRO A 134 16.21 -9.05 -7.37
N ASN A 135 15.53 -7.94 -7.07
CA ASN A 135 14.39 -7.41 -7.83
C ASN A 135 13.22 -8.40 -7.97
N VAL A 136 12.93 -9.19 -6.95
CA VAL A 136 11.84 -10.18 -6.97
C VAL A 136 10.65 -9.83 -6.09
N VAL A 137 10.84 -8.98 -5.09
CA VAL A 137 9.76 -8.65 -4.15
C VAL A 137 8.72 -7.79 -4.88
N SER A 138 7.56 -8.37 -5.10
CA SER A 138 6.44 -7.79 -5.85
C SER A 138 5.35 -7.27 -4.91
N SER A 139 5.30 -7.75 -3.67
CA SER A 139 4.33 -7.35 -2.66
C SER A 139 5.02 -7.13 -1.31
N LEU A 140 4.72 -5.98 -0.70
CA LEU A 140 5.15 -5.63 0.66
C LEU A 140 3.94 -5.17 1.47
N SER A 141 3.60 -5.95 2.50
CA SER A 141 2.56 -5.64 3.46
C SER A 141 3.16 -5.25 4.81
N ALA A 142 2.62 -4.22 5.45
CA ALA A 142 3.17 -3.69 6.68
C ALA A 142 2.10 -3.22 7.68
N ILE A 143 2.28 -3.63 8.94
CA ILE A 143 1.49 -3.17 10.09
C ILE A 143 2.38 -3.10 11.33
N HIS A 144 2.09 -2.16 12.23
CA HIS A 144 2.79 -1.93 13.52
C HIS A 144 4.23 -1.40 13.46
N ALA A 145 4.92 -1.47 12.31
CA ALA A 145 6.27 -0.92 12.15
C ALA A 145 6.31 0.60 12.34
N ASP A 146 7.40 1.12 12.91
CA ASP A 146 7.62 2.58 12.95
C ASP A 146 8.03 3.07 11.56
N GLY A 147 8.94 2.33 10.92
CA GLY A 147 9.38 2.62 9.56
C GLY A 147 9.98 1.41 8.88
N ILE A 148 9.72 1.27 7.58
CA ILE A 148 10.28 0.23 6.72
C ILE A 148 11.11 0.89 5.64
N VAL A 149 12.39 0.54 5.57
CA VAL A 149 13.31 1.03 4.55
C VAL A 149 13.65 -0.14 3.64
N VAL A 150 13.21 -0.04 2.38
CA VAL A 150 13.50 -1.01 1.33
C VAL A 150 14.73 -0.55 0.58
N GLY A 151 15.80 -1.33 0.67
CA GLY A 151 17.07 -1.07 0.03
C GLY A 151 17.07 -1.37 -1.47
N ASP A 152 18.16 -0.96 -2.10
CA ASP A 152 18.39 -1.12 -3.54
C ASP A 152 18.33 -2.60 -3.94
N GLY A 153 17.70 -2.88 -5.08
CA GLY A 153 17.66 -4.22 -5.66
C GLY A 153 16.76 -5.22 -4.93
N VAL A 154 15.88 -4.77 -4.03
CA VAL A 154 14.92 -5.65 -3.34
C VAL A 154 13.64 -5.83 -4.15
N VAL A 155 12.96 -4.72 -4.45
CA VAL A 155 11.66 -4.72 -5.14
C VAL A 155 11.81 -4.94 -6.63
N VAL A 156 10.81 -5.57 -7.24
CA VAL A 156 10.74 -5.71 -8.69
C VAL A 156 10.77 -4.34 -9.37
N ALA A 157 11.66 -4.21 -10.37
CA ALA A 157 11.92 -2.92 -11.01
C ALA A 157 11.84 -2.97 -12.54
N ASN A 158 12.36 -4.02 -13.21
CA ASN A 158 12.47 -4.07 -14.67
C ASN A 158 11.78 -5.32 -15.23
N ASP A 159 10.48 -5.43 -14.98
CA ASP A 159 9.63 -6.49 -15.52
C ASP A 159 8.27 -5.91 -15.93
N PRO A 160 8.06 -5.63 -17.23
CA PRO A 160 6.80 -5.07 -17.75
C PRO A 160 5.57 -5.96 -17.54
N SER A 161 5.75 -7.20 -17.08
CA SER A 161 4.66 -8.13 -16.76
C SER A 161 4.33 -8.15 -15.25
N ALA A 162 5.25 -7.69 -14.40
CA ALA A 162 5.12 -7.72 -12.95
C ALA A 162 4.36 -6.51 -12.40
N SER A 163 3.69 -6.74 -11.28
CA SER A 163 2.99 -5.72 -10.50
C SER A 163 3.71 -5.53 -9.17
N LEU A 164 3.87 -4.28 -8.74
CA LEU A 164 4.46 -3.92 -7.45
C LEU A 164 3.38 -3.37 -6.52
N ASN A 165 3.14 -4.03 -5.40
CA ASN A 165 2.08 -3.70 -4.44
C ASN A 165 2.66 -3.33 -3.07
N PHE A 166 2.17 -2.23 -2.50
CA PHE A 166 2.47 -1.81 -1.13
C PHE A 166 1.16 -1.73 -0.35
N GLU A 167 0.98 -2.58 0.66
CA GLU A 167 -0.18 -2.53 1.55
C GLU A 167 0.25 -2.14 2.96
N VAL A 168 -0.12 -0.94 3.38
CA VAL A 168 0.35 -0.36 4.64
C VAL A 168 -0.83 0.01 5.52
N SER A 169 -0.77 -0.37 6.79
CA SER A 169 -1.81 -0.02 7.77
C SER A 169 -1.24 0.52 9.06
N SER A 170 -2.04 1.30 9.80
CA SER A 170 -1.64 2.05 10.99
C SER A 170 -0.67 3.19 10.67
N ASP A 171 0.35 3.38 11.51
CA ASP A 171 1.19 4.59 11.54
C ASP A 171 2.58 4.29 10.95
N VAL A 172 2.61 3.41 9.94
CA VAL A 172 3.84 2.90 9.34
C VAL A 172 4.35 3.86 8.26
N ASP A 173 5.62 4.22 8.34
CA ASP A 173 6.31 4.94 7.26
C ASP A 173 7.13 3.98 6.36
N VAL A 174 6.77 3.85 5.09
CA VAL A 174 7.50 3.05 4.09
C VAL A 174 8.35 3.95 3.19
N TYR A 175 9.62 3.58 3.01
CA TYR A 175 10.59 4.26 2.16
C TYR A 175 11.13 3.29 1.12
N VAL A 176 10.90 3.59 -0.15
CA VAL A 176 11.33 2.76 -1.28
C VAL A 176 12.01 3.63 -2.32
N GLY A 177 13.17 3.16 -2.76
CA GLY A 177 13.89 3.67 -3.91
C GLY A 177 14.64 4.99 -3.72
N SER A 178 15.27 5.42 -4.81
CA SER A 178 16.23 6.51 -4.91
C SER A 178 15.97 7.35 -6.15
N LEU A 179 15.99 8.67 -5.98
CA LEU A 179 15.79 9.65 -7.07
C LEU A 179 16.87 9.59 -8.16
N THR A 180 18.01 8.94 -7.89
CA THR A 180 19.19 9.00 -8.76
C THR A 180 19.61 7.66 -9.34
N GLN A 181 19.13 6.55 -8.79
CA GLN A 181 19.62 5.21 -9.12
C GLN A 181 18.53 4.33 -9.71
N ASP A 182 17.28 4.47 -9.24
CA ASP A 182 16.26 3.49 -9.56
C ASP A 182 15.43 3.87 -10.78
N HIS A 183 15.15 2.90 -11.63
CA HIS A 183 14.22 3.01 -12.74
C HIS A 183 13.23 1.86 -12.63
N TYR A 184 11.95 2.16 -12.81
CA TYR A 184 10.89 1.18 -12.75
C TYR A 184 10.18 1.08 -14.11
N GLU A 185 10.23 -0.09 -14.73
CA GLU A 185 9.44 -0.50 -15.90
C GLU A 185 8.59 -1.71 -15.51
N LEU A 186 7.32 -1.47 -15.20
CA LEU A 186 6.41 -2.45 -14.58
C LEU A 186 5.06 -2.50 -15.29
N LYS A 187 4.26 -3.52 -15.02
CA LYS A 187 2.85 -3.55 -15.44
C LYS A 187 2.01 -2.59 -14.60
N SER A 188 2.08 -2.72 -13.28
CA SER A 188 1.36 -1.84 -12.35
C SER A 188 2.18 -1.54 -11.11
N ILE A 189 1.91 -0.38 -10.51
CA ILE A 189 2.37 -0.01 -9.19
C ILE A 189 1.14 0.38 -8.39
N ASP A 190 0.91 -0.30 -7.27
CA ASP A 190 -0.27 -0.14 -6.45
C ASP A 190 0.18 0.20 -5.01
N ILE A 191 -0.29 1.34 -4.50
CA ILE A 191 0.03 1.86 -3.16
C ILE A 191 -1.27 1.97 -2.38
N GLU A 192 -1.42 1.14 -1.36
CA GLU A 192 -2.55 1.14 -0.44
C GLU A 192 -2.06 1.51 0.96
N SER A 193 -2.67 2.54 1.55
CA SER A 193 -2.30 2.99 2.90
C SER A 193 -3.50 3.40 3.72
N SER A 194 -3.63 2.81 4.91
CA SER A 194 -4.68 3.07 5.89
C SER A 194 -4.10 3.52 7.23
N GLY A 195 -4.74 4.46 7.91
CA GLY A 195 -4.23 5.05 9.16
C GLY A 195 -3.51 6.37 8.90
N ASP A 196 -2.43 6.64 9.66
CA ASP A 196 -1.75 7.94 9.64
C ASP A 196 -0.32 7.88 9.06
N GLY A 197 0.08 6.69 8.59
CA GLY A 197 1.37 6.40 7.99
C GLY A 197 1.65 7.08 6.65
N LYS A 198 2.80 6.77 6.06
CA LYS A 198 3.28 7.39 4.83
C LYS A 198 3.99 6.39 3.94
N VAL A 199 3.67 6.36 2.66
CA VAL A 199 4.45 5.65 1.64
C VAL A 199 5.20 6.66 0.78
N GLN A 200 6.52 6.53 0.74
CA GLN A 200 7.42 7.35 -0.08
C GLN A 200 8.11 6.45 -1.12
N PHE A 201 7.73 6.63 -2.38
CA PHE A 201 8.24 5.91 -3.53
C PHE A 201 9.04 6.86 -4.42
N LEU A 202 10.35 6.63 -4.50
CA LEU A 202 11.30 7.48 -5.21
C LEU A 202 11.94 6.73 -6.38
N ALA A 203 12.15 7.43 -7.49
CA ALA A 203 12.82 6.90 -8.67
C ALA A 203 13.54 7.99 -9.46
N SER A 204 14.43 7.62 -10.37
CA SER A 204 14.82 8.48 -11.50
C SER A 204 13.67 8.59 -12.50
N SER A 205 13.02 7.46 -12.83
CA SER A 205 11.92 7.41 -13.79
C SER A 205 11.00 6.22 -13.54
N ILE A 206 9.72 6.38 -13.87
CA ILE A 206 8.66 5.38 -13.71
C ILE A 206 7.96 5.19 -15.05
N GLN A 207 7.86 3.96 -15.52
CA GLN A 207 7.09 3.52 -16.66
C GLN A 207 6.19 2.36 -16.23
N ALA A 208 4.87 2.56 -16.29
CA ALA A 208 3.93 1.50 -15.95
C ALA A 208 2.62 1.59 -16.71
N ASN A 209 1.87 0.50 -16.90
CA ASN A 209 0.53 0.62 -17.48
C ASN A 209 -0.40 1.34 -16.49
N SER A 210 -0.29 1.03 -15.19
CA SER A 210 -1.09 1.71 -14.16
C SER A 210 -0.29 2.09 -12.91
N LEU A 211 -0.61 3.26 -12.36
CA LEU A 211 -0.22 3.68 -11.01
C LEU A 211 -1.48 3.95 -10.20
N THR A 212 -1.74 3.12 -9.18
CA THR A 212 -2.90 3.27 -8.29
C THR A 212 -2.43 3.70 -6.90
N ILE A 213 -3.12 4.67 -6.32
CA ILE A 213 -2.86 5.16 -4.96
C ILE A 213 -4.18 5.19 -4.23
N SER A 214 -4.34 4.36 -3.20
CA SER A 214 -5.54 4.22 -2.38
C SER A 214 -5.25 4.56 -0.93
N LEU A 215 -5.74 5.72 -0.48
CA LEU A 215 -5.52 6.21 0.87
C LEU A 215 -6.82 6.21 1.69
N THR A 216 -6.75 5.70 2.91
CA THR A 216 -7.82 5.83 3.92
C THR A 216 -7.27 6.41 5.22
N GLY A 217 -8.07 7.23 5.91
CA GLY A 217 -7.61 7.96 7.10
C GLY A 217 -6.80 9.19 6.73
N ASP A 218 -5.70 9.44 7.46
CA ASP A 218 -4.86 10.64 7.31
C ASP A 218 -3.52 10.34 6.61
N SER A 219 -3.41 9.15 6.02
CA SER A 219 -2.22 8.61 5.36
C SER A 219 -1.70 9.48 4.22
N LYS A 220 -0.43 9.28 3.87
CA LYS A 220 0.25 10.08 2.84
C LYS A 220 0.93 9.19 1.82
N ALA A 221 0.79 9.52 0.54
CA ALA A 221 1.58 8.93 -0.53
C ALA A 221 2.41 10.00 -1.24
N ILE A 222 3.70 9.73 -1.40
CA ILE A 222 4.65 10.57 -2.11
C ILE A 222 5.24 9.71 -3.20
N VAL A 223 4.95 10.07 -4.45
CA VAL A 223 5.54 9.46 -5.64
C VAL A 223 6.40 10.53 -6.31
N GLU A 224 7.71 10.35 -6.29
CA GLU A 224 8.64 11.29 -6.90
C GLU A 224 9.60 10.60 -7.87
N ALA A 225 9.64 11.11 -9.11
CA ALA A 225 10.57 10.63 -10.12
C ALA A 225 11.35 11.80 -10.73
N THR A 226 12.67 11.81 -10.68
CA THR A 226 13.48 12.96 -11.15
C THR A 226 13.16 13.37 -12.59
N ASP A 227 13.11 12.40 -13.50
CA ASP A 227 13.04 12.65 -14.94
C ASP A 227 11.60 12.55 -15.48
N THR A 228 10.99 11.38 -15.41
CA THR A 228 9.69 11.14 -16.04
C THR A 228 8.83 10.15 -15.27
N ILE A 229 7.52 10.37 -15.31
CA ILE A 229 6.50 9.35 -15.02
C ILE A 229 5.68 9.17 -16.29
N THR A 230 5.69 7.98 -16.87
CA THR A 230 4.91 7.62 -18.06
C THR A 230 3.98 6.48 -17.70
N VAL A 231 2.67 6.73 -17.73
CA VAL A 231 1.66 5.72 -17.43
C VAL A 231 0.49 5.73 -18.40
N ASP A 232 -0.20 4.60 -18.59
CA ASP A 232 -1.49 4.65 -19.30
C ASP A 232 -2.55 5.23 -18.38
N SER A 233 -2.63 4.78 -17.14
CA SER A 233 -3.61 5.24 -16.17
C SER A 233 -3.00 5.55 -14.82
N MET A 234 -3.29 6.73 -14.28
CA MET A 234 -2.99 7.07 -12.89
C MET A 234 -4.30 7.31 -12.13
N LEU A 235 -4.51 6.55 -11.05
CA LEU A 235 -5.69 6.65 -10.20
C LEU A 235 -5.28 7.00 -8.77
N SER A 236 -5.84 8.09 -8.24
CA SER A 236 -5.74 8.43 -6.82
C SER A 236 -7.11 8.38 -6.15
N SER A 237 -7.28 7.47 -5.19
CA SER A 237 -8.46 7.34 -4.34
C SER A 237 -8.11 7.78 -2.92
N VAL A 238 -8.87 8.70 -2.34
CA VAL A 238 -8.65 9.15 -0.95
C VAL A 238 -9.98 9.17 -0.21
N SER A 239 -10.04 8.49 0.94
CA SER A 239 -11.17 8.52 1.87
C SER A 239 -10.70 8.99 3.25
N GLY A 240 -11.03 10.22 3.64
CA GLY A 240 -10.50 10.90 4.82
C GLY A 240 -9.67 12.13 4.45
N ASP A 241 -8.62 12.41 5.22
CA ASP A 241 -7.78 13.61 5.08
C ASP A 241 -6.38 13.32 4.49
N GLY A 242 -6.25 12.14 3.91
CA GLY A 242 -5.05 11.66 3.26
C GLY A 242 -4.55 12.57 2.13
N LYS A 243 -3.25 12.47 1.84
CA LYS A 243 -2.56 13.39 0.92
C LYS A 243 -1.70 12.64 -0.07
N VAL A 244 -1.94 12.90 -1.36
CA VAL A 244 -1.14 12.37 -2.46
C VAL A 244 -0.32 13.49 -3.08
N PHE A 245 0.97 13.25 -3.24
CA PHE A 245 1.91 14.12 -3.95
C PHE A 245 2.56 13.33 -5.07
N VAL A 246 2.40 13.82 -6.31
CA VAL A 246 3.06 13.26 -7.49
C VAL A 246 3.97 14.33 -8.08
N GLN A 247 5.26 14.04 -8.13
CA GLN A 247 6.30 15.00 -8.48
C GLN A 247 7.29 14.38 -9.47
N THR A 248 7.50 15.05 -10.61
CA THR A 248 8.48 14.67 -11.63
C THR A 248 8.90 15.86 -12.52
N ALA A 249 9.90 15.73 -13.39
CA ALA A 249 10.13 16.77 -14.40
C ALA A 249 9.06 16.72 -15.52
N ASN A 250 8.57 15.52 -15.88
CA ASN A 250 7.54 15.35 -16.90
C ASN A 250 6.59 14.17 -16.62
N LEU A 251 5.30 14.46 -16.46
CA LEU A 251 4.24 13.44 -16.31
C LEU A 251 3.49 13.23 -17.64
N GLN A 252 3.47 12.01 -18.14
CA GLN A 252 2.68 11.61 -19.32
C GLN A 252 1.67 10.54 -18.92
N ALA A 253 0.39 10.80 -19.16
CA ALA A 253 -0.69 9.85 -18.85
C ALA A 253 -1.72 9.76 -19.98
N GLN A 254 -2.27 8.58 -20.31
CA GLN A 254 -3.49 8.55 -21.12
C GLN A 254 -4.68 9.02 -20.28
N THR A 255 -4.80 8.52 -19.06
CA THR A 255 -5.88 8.83 -18.13
C THR A 255 -5.34 9.25 -16.77
N LEU A 256 -5.83 10.38 -16.27
CA LEU A 256 -5.59 10.86 -14.92
C LEU A 256 -6.92 10.86 -14.16
N ALA A 257 -7.04 10.07 -13.11
CA ALA A 257 -8.26 9.94 -12.33
C ALA A 257 -8.00 10.24 -10.85
N ALA A 258 -8.89 11.01 -10.22
CA ALA A 258 -8.84 11.31 -8.80
C ALA A 258 -10.24 11.22 -8.19
N SER A 259 -10.42 10.40 -7.16
CA SER A 259 -11.67 10.24 -6.42
C SER A 259 -11.43 10.47 -4.94
N LEU A 260 -11.94 11.59 -4.40
CA LEU A 260 -11.70 12.00 -3.03
C LEU A 260 -13.03 12.13 -2.28
N SER A 261 -13.11 11.55 -1.09
CA SER A 261 -14.23 11.67 -0.15
C SER A 261 -13.72 12.10 1.22
N GLY A 262 -14.09 13.29 1.69
CA GLY A 262 -13.53 13.91 2.90
C GLY A 262 -12.76 15.20 2.57
N ASP A 263 -11.70 15.51 3.33
CA ASP A 263 -10.91 16.74 3.17
C ASP A 263 -9.48 16.49 2.62
N GLY A 264 -9.30 15.29 2.07
CA GLY A 264 -8.10 14.82 1.40
C GLY A 264 -7.64 15.69 0.24
N LYS A 265 -6.38 15.51 -0.17
CA LYS A 265 -5.74 16.38 -1.16
C LYS A 265 -4.87 15.57 -2.12
N VAL A 266 -5.01 15.84 -3.42
CA VAL A 266 -4.11 15.31 -4.46
C VAL A 266 -3.44 16.47 -5.17
N SER A 267 -2.12 16.39 -5.37
CA SER A 267 -1.35 17.42 -6.05
C SER A 267 -0.39 16.81 -7.07
N TYR A 268 -0.56 17.21 -8.31
CA TYR A 268 0.35 16.92 -9.42
C TYR A 268 1.20 18.16 -9.65
N SER A 269 2.43 18.18 -9.13
CA SER A 269 3.21 19.42 -9.09
C SER A 269 3.90 19.79 -10.39
N SER A 270 3.89 18.87 -11.34
CA SER A 270 4.85 18.84 -12.42
C SER A 270 4.23 19.18 -13.76
N ALA A 271 5.04 19.71 -14.66
CA ALA A 271 4.61 19.86 -16.04
C ALA A 271 4.31 18.48 -16.63
N GLY A 272 3.27 18.39 -17.45
CA GLY A 272 2.90 17.12 -18.05
C GLY A 272 1.74 17.25 -19.03
N SER A 273 1.33 16.11 -19.57
CA SER A 273 0.19 16.04 -20.48
C SER A 273 -0.65 14.81 -20.20
N CYS A 274 -1.95 14.94 -20.46
CA CYS A 274 -2.85 13.80 -20.45
C CYS A 274 -3.92 13.85 -21.55
N VAL A 275 -4.54 12.70 -21.88
CA VAL A 275 -5.67 12.69 -22.80
C VAL A 275 -6.97 12.98 -22.04
N ASN A 276 -7.23 12.21 -20.98
CA ASN A 276 -8.47 12.29 -20.22
C ASN A 276 -8.19 12.52 -18.74
N GLU A 277 -8.86 13.50 -18.15
CA GLU A 277 -8.83 13.76 -16.72
C GLU A 277 -10.23 13.57 -16.13
N ALA A 278 -10.34 12.80 -15.06
CA ALA A 278 -11.58 12.53 -14.35
C ALA A 278 -11.42 12.77 -12.84
N ILE A 279 -12.02 13.84 -12.33
CA ILE A 279 -11.95 14.23 -10.93
C ILE A 279 -13.32 14.11 -10.28
N ARG A 280 -13.38 13.44 -9.13
CA ARG A 280 -14.59 13.26 -8.31
C ARG A 280 -14.31 13.68 -6.89
N LEU A 281 -15.07 14.65 -6.41
CA LEU A 281 -14.90 15.21 -5.08
C LEU A 281 -16.21 15.09 -4.31
N SER A 282 -16.14 14.52 -3.11
CA SER A 282 -17.21 14.49 -2.12
C SER A 282 -16.68 15.12 -0.83
N GLY A 283 -17.35 16.15 -0.31
CA GLY A 283 -16.84 16.96 0.82
C GLY A 283 -15.99 18.15 0.37
N ASP A 284 -14.96 18.50 1.16
CA ASP A 284 -14.11 19.69 0.95
C ASP A 284 -12.73 19.36 0.34
N ALA A 285 -12.62 18.16 -0.21
CA ALA A 285 -11.45 17.65 -0.91
C ALA A 285 -10.90 18.61 -1.99
N SER A 286 -9.59 18.54 -2.23
CA SER A 286 -8.93 19.42 -3.21
C SER A 286 -7.99 18.66 -4.15
N VAL A 287 -8.13 18.91 -5.46
CA VAL A 287 -7.22 18.40 -6.50
C VAL A 287 -6.51 19.56 -7.20
N TYR A 288 -5.18 19.48 -7.25
CA TYR A 288 -4.31 20.45 -7.90
C TYR A 288 -3.62 19.79 -9.11
N ALA A 289 -4.24 19.89 -10.28
CA ALA A 289 -3.78 19.29 -11.54
C ALA A 289 -3.51 20.35 -12.62
N GLY A 290 -3.45 21.63 -12.24
CA GLY A 290 -3.24 22.75 -13.18
C GLY A 290 -1.90 22.72 -13.91
N SER A 291 -0.94 21.90 -13.48
CA SER A 291 0.35 21.72 -14.17
C SER A 291 0.29 20.67 -15.29
N ILE A 292 -0.79 19.88 -15.38
CA ILE A 292 -0.95 18.81 -16.37
C ILE A 292 -1.91 19.27 -17.46
N VAL A 293 -1.42 19.32 -18.70
CA VAL A 293 -2.22 19.75 -19.85
C VAL A 293 -3.03 18.57 -20.38
N CYS A 294 -4.31 18.53 -20.03
CA CYS A 294 -5.20 17.47 -20.47
C CYS A 294 -6.04 17.87 -21.68
N LYS A 295 -6.31 16.94 -22.59
CA LYS A 295 -7.21 17.23 -23.73
C LYS A 295 -8.63 17.45 -23.22
N THR A 296 -9.15 16.50 -22.44
CA THR A 296 -10.49 16.57 -21.85
C THR A 296 -10.43 16.41 -20.34
N SER A 297 -11.25 17.17 -19.62
CA SER A 297 -11.35 17.11 -18.17
C SER A 297 -12.81 17.04 -17.74
N THR A 298 -13.14 16.10 -16.87
CA THR A 298 -14.46 15.95 -16.25
C THR A 298 -14.33 16.07 -14.75
N VAL A 299 -15.00 17.05 -14.15
CA VAL A 299 -14.99 17.29 -12.71
C VAL A 299 -16.40 17.14 -12.15
N GLN A 300 -16.58 16.20 -11.23
CA GLN A 300 -17.83 15.95 -10.52
C GLN A 300 -17.63 16.31 -9.05
N THR A 301 -18.51 17.14 -8.51
CA THR A 301 -18.40 17.66 -7.14
C THR A 301 -19.70 17.50 -6.37
N SER A 302 -19.61 16.96 -5.16
CA SER A 302 -20.69 16.88 -4.18
C SER A 302 -20.19 17.53 -2.87
N GLY A 303 -20.55 18.79 -2.62
CA GLY A 303 -19.98 19.60 -1.53
C GLY A 303 -19.19 20.80 -2.06
N ASP A 304 -18.24 21.29 -1.27
CA ASP A 304 -17.44 22.49 -1.56
C ASP A 304 -16.03 22.18 -2.10
N GLY A 305 -15.83 20.94 -2.57
CA GLY A 305 -14.59 20.47 -3.17
C GLY A 305 -14.04 21.39 -4.27
N LYS A 306 -12.71 21.40 -4.40
CA LYS A 306 -11.97 22.34 -5.26
C LYS A 306 -11.09 21.58 -6.25
N ALA A 307 -11.21 21.92 -7.54
CA ALA A 307 -10.33 21.40 -8.58
C ALA A 307 -9.66 22.56 -9.32
N ILE A 308 -8.36 22.45 -9.55
CA ILE A 308 -7.62 23.29 -10.49
C ILE A 308 -7.09 22.38 -11.60
N VAL A 309 -7.44 22.67 -12.84
CA VAL A 309 -7.12 21.84 -14.02
C VAL A 309 -6.54 22.69 -15.15
N GLN A 310 -5.88 22.07 -16.12
CA GLN A 310 -5.56 22.69 -17.39
C GLN A 310 -6.10 21.83 -18.54
N THR A 311 -7.03 22.38 -19.31
CA THR A 311 -7.75 21.64 -20.34
C THR A 311 -7.69 22.36 -21.68
N THR A 312 -7.45 21.66 -22.78
CA THR A 312 -7.38 22.29 -24.10
C THR A 312 -8.69 22.22 -24.89
N ASP A 313 -9.37 21.08 -24.88
CA ASP A 313 -10.57 20.84 -25.70
C ASP A 313 -11.84 21.08 -24.87
N THR A 314 -12.24 20.11 -24.04
CA THR A 314 -13.52 20.14 -23.34
C THR A 314 -13.35 19.98 -21.83
N LEU A 315 -13.82 20.99 -21.07
CA LEU A 315 -13.96 20.94 -19.62
C LEU A 315 -15.43 20.76 -19.24
N THR A 316 -15.76 19.60 -18.66
CA THR A 316 -17.08 19.30 -18.11
C THR A 316 -17.05 19.42 -16.59
N SER A 317 -18.00 20.14 -16.01
CA SER A 317 -18.11 20.34 -14.57
C SER A 317 -19.55 20.15 -14.11
N VAL A 318 -19.75 19.24 -13.16
CA VAL A 318 -21.06 18.91 -12.57
C VAL A 318 -21.00 19.10 -11.06
N GLY A 319 -21.96 19.84 -10.51
CA GLY A 319 -22.16 19.95 -9.06
C GLY A 319 -21.95 21.33 -8.44
N GLY A 320 -21.70 21.35 -7.12
CA GLY A 320 -21.67 22.56 -6.29
C GLY A 320 -20.28 23.15 -6.02
N GLY A 321 -19.22 22.37 -6.23
CA GLY A 321 -17.85 22.73 -5.89
C GLY A 321 -17.23 23.77 -6.82
N SER A 322 -16.02 24.21 -6.50
CA SER A 322 -15.28 25.23 -7.26
C SER A 322 -14.30 24.60 -8.23
N VAL A 323 -14.55 24.73 -9.53
CA VAL A 323 -13.63 24.28 -10.58
C VAL A 323 -12.93 25.48 -11.19
N LYS A 324 -11.61 25.41 -11.35
CA LYS A 324 -10.83 26.47 -11.99
C LYS A 324 -9.94 25.92 -13.07
N TYR A 325 -9.86 26.62 -14.19
CA TYR A 325 -8.85 26.36 -15.22
C TYR A 325 -7.71 27.36 -15.12
N VAL A 326 -6.49 26.94 -15.44
CA VAL A 326 -5.32 27.82 -15.57
C VAL A 326 -4.97 28.04 -17.05
N ASN A 327 -4.17 29.06 -17.34
CA ASN A 327 -3.72 29.41 -18.69
C ASN A 327 -4.90 29.78 -19.62
N ALA A 328 -4.81 29.41 -20.90
CA ALA A 328 -5.86 29.70 -21.89
C ALA A 328 -7.15 28.93 -21.55
N PRO A 329 -8.34 29.51 -21.82
CA PRO A 329 -9.59 28.79 -21.63
C PRO A 329 -9.69 27.58 -22.58
N PRO A 330 -10.34 26.48 -22.16
CA PRO A 330 -10.64 25.36 -23.05
C PRO A 330 -11.59 25.80 -24.17
N GLN A 331 -11.55 25.11 -25.31
CA GLN A 331 -12.43 25.39 -26.44
C GLN A 331 -13.92 25.29 -26.07
N ARG A 332 -14.26 24.38 -25.16
CA ARG A 332 -15.63 24.16 -24.71
C ARG A 332 -15.71 23.95 -23.21
N ILE A 333 -16.62 24.68 -22.56
CA ILE A 333 -16.96 24.51 -21.15
C ILE A 333 -18.41 24.03 -21.05
N VAL A 334 -18.61 22.87 -20.43
CA VAL A 334 -19.93 22.35 -20.05
C VAL A 334 -20.03 22.44 -18.54
N SER A 335 -20.97 23.22 -18.03
CA SER A 335 -21.14 23.39 -16.59
C SER A 335 -22.60 23.25 -16.23
N SER A 336 -22.90 22.36 -15.30
CA SER A 336 -24.23 22.20 -14.71
C SER A 336 -24.12 22.27 -13.19
N SER A 337 -24.73 23.29 -12.60
CA SER A 337 -24.81 23.44 -11.14
C SER A 337 -26.27 23.42 -10.72
N ILE A 338 -26.63 22.49 -9.84
CA ILE A 338 -28.01 22.35 -9.32
C ILE A 338 -28.31 23.48 -8.31
N PHE A 339 -27.27 24.07 -7.71
CA PHE A 339 -27.40 25.02 -6.59
C PHE A 339 -26.99 26.46 -6.93
N ARG A 340 -26.45 26.73 -8.13
CA ARG A 340 -25.98 28.08 -8.51
C ARG A 340 -26.53 28.52 -9.86
N LYS A 341 -26.97 29.79 -9.94
CA LYS A 341 -27.40 30.45 -11.18
C LYS A 341 -26.26 30.72 -12.18
N HIS A 342 -25.00 30.59 -11.73
CA HIS A 342 -23.81 30.86 -12.53
C HIS A 342 -22.91 29.62 -12.61
N SER A 343 -22.13 29.51 -13.67
CA SER A 343 -21.16 28.43 -13.85
C SER A 343 -20.24 28.32 -12.64
N ASN A 344 -20.00 27.08 -12.21
CA ASN A 344 -19.06 26.77 -11.14
C ASN A 344 -17.59 26.71 -11.63
N VAL A 345 -17.37 27.02 -12.91
CA VAL A 345 -16.06 27.07 -13.57
C VAL A 345 -15.60 28.53 -13.69
N LYS A 346 -14.37 28.83 -13.26
CA LYS A 346 -13.76 30.17 -13.36
C LYS A 346 -12.28 30.11 -13.72
N PRO A 347 -11.70 31.14 -14.37
CA PRO A 347 -10.25 31.22 -14.50
C PRO A 347 -9.58 31.32 -13.12
N ALA A 348 -8.47 30.61 -12.94
CA ALA A 348 -7.59 30.74 -11.78
C ALA A 348 -6.71 31.99 -11.91
N LYS A 349 -6.45 32.67 -10.79
CA LYS A 349 -5.49 33.79 -10.75
C LYS A 349 -4.03 33.32 -10.87
N TYR A 350 -3.75 32.14 -10.34
CA TYR A 350 -2.44 31.49 -10.34
C TYR A 350 -2.64 29.97 -10.30
N ASN A 351 -1.70 29.23 -10.86
CA ASN A 351 -1.66 27.77 -10.72
C ASN A 351 -1.18 27.44 -9.30
N LYS A 352 -2.09 26.95 -8.45
CA LYS A 352 -1.73 26.53 -7.10
C LYS A 352 -1.23 25.10 -7.16
N VAL A 353 0.03 24.92 -6.78
CA VAL A 353 0.70 23.63 -6.69
C VAL A 353 1.10 23.39 -5.23
N LYS A 354 1.01 22.13 -4.79
CA LYS A 354 1.64 21.69 -3.55
C LYS A 354 2.73 20.68 -3.87
N THR A 355 3.92 20.94 -3.37
CA THR A 355 5.04 20.00 -3.40
C THR A 355 5.23 19.40 -2.01
N HIS A 356 5.79 18.21 -1.98
CA HIS A 356 6.37 17.63 -0.79
C HIS A 356 7.90 17.60 -0.95
N ARG A 357 8.61 17.57 0.17
CA ARG A 357 10.05 17.29 0.17
C ARG A 357 10.21 15.92 0.81
N PRO A 358 10.79 14.93 0.10
CA PRO A 358 11.01 13.60 0.66
C PRO A 358 11.67 13.67 2.04
N SER A 359 11.12 12.90 2.97
CA SER A 359 11.72 12.68 4.27
C SER A 359 12.92 11.75 4.16
N LEU A 360 13.90 11.96 5.04
CA LEU A 360 15.02 11.03 5.18
C LEU A 360 14.51 9.75 5.87
N PRO A 361 14.93 8.56 5.41
CA PRO A 361 14.59 7.31 6.07
C PRO A 361 15.20 7.26 7.49
N PRO A 362 14.60 6.50 8.42
CA PRO A 362 15.16 6.31 9.74
C PRO A 362 16.54 5.64 9.69
N THR A 363 17.38 5.93 10.69
CA THR A 363 18.68 5.25 10.83
C THR A 363 18.51 3.83 11.36
N ARG A 364 19.47 2.94 11.08
CA ARG A 364 19.55 1.56 11.62
C ARG A 364 19.81 1.46 13.14
N ALA A 365 19.55 2.54 13.88
CA ALA A 365 19.68 2.56 15.32
C ALA A 365 18.50 1.81 15.96
N PRO A 366 18.73 0.98 17.00
CA PRO A 366 17.67 0.35 17.76
C PRO A 366 16.71 1.37 18.39
N THR A 367 15.41 1.05 18.40
CA THR A 367 14.36 1.88 19.02
C THR A 367 13.89 1.26 20.32
N ASN A 368 13.80 2.05 21.40
CA ASN A 368 13.32 1.58 22.69
C ASN A 368 11.80 1.54 22.73
N LEU A 369 11.24 0.33 22.77
CA LEU A 369 9.81 0.07 22.70
C LEU A 369 9.33 -0.75 23.90
N THR A 370 8.07 -0.55 24.28
CA THR A 370 7.29 -1.46 25.10
C THR A 370 6.17 -2.02 24.25
N ILE A 371 6.09 -3.35 24.16
CA ILE A 371 5.10 -4.06 23.36
C ILE A 371 4.17 -4.80 24.31
N VAL A 372 2.88 -4.62 24.11
CA VAL A 372 1.83 -5.35 24.82
C VAL A 372 1.08 -6.19 23.80
N LEU A 373 1.13 -7.50 23.99
CA LEU A 373 0.38 -8.47 23.20
C LEU A 373 -0.80 -8.98 24.02
N LYS A 374 -1.96 -9.05 23.38
CA LYS A 374 -3.12 -9.77 23.91
C LYS A 374 -3.50 -10.86 22.93
N ALA A 375 -3.51 -12.10 23.39
CA ALA A 375 -3.83 -13.24 22.55
C ALA A 375 -5.24 -13.10 21.94
N ALA A 376 -5.33 -13.27 20.63
CA ALA A 376 -6.60 -13.33 19.92
C ALA A 376 -7.23 -14.73 20.06
N TRP A 377 -8.55 -14.76 20.22
CA TRP A 377 -9.31 -16.02 20.32
C TRP A 377 -9.47 -16.74 18.98
N PHE A 378 -9.37 -16.00 17.87
CA PHE A 378 -9.47 -16.52 16.52
C PHE A 378 -8.28 -15.99 15.70
N GLY A 379 -7.65 -16.88 14.93
CA GLY A 379 -6.45 -16.56 14.17
C GLY A 379 -5.16 -16.72 14.95
N ASP A 380 -4.06 -16.38 14.29
CA ASP A 380 -2.68 -16.52 14.78
C ASP A 380 -2.02 -15.17 15.10
N SER A 381 -2.76 -14.07 14.97
CA SER A 381 -2.26 -12.71 15.13
C SER A 381 -2.83 -12.09 16.41
N PRO A 382 -1.99 -11.73 17.40
CA PRO A 382 -2.47 -11.10 18.63
C PRO A 382 -2.94 -9.67 18.38
N HIS A 383 -3.68 -9.10 19.34
CA HIS A 383 -3.82 -7.64 19.41
C HIS A 383 -2.52 -7.04 19.95
N VAL A 384 -1.92 -6.15 19.16
CA VAL A 384 -0.64 -5.52 19.47
C VAL A 384 -0.87 -4.08 19.89
N SER A 385 -0.27 -3.65 20.98
CA SER A 385 -0.13 -2.23 21.35
C SER A 385 1.34 -1.89 21.56
N VAL A 386 1.81 -0.82 20.92
CA VAL A 386 3.23 -0.41 20.92
C VAL A 386 3.38 0.92 21.65
N TYR A 387 4.36 1.06 22.52
CA TYR A 387 4.65 2.31 23.23
C TYR A 387 6.12 2.65 23.11
N SER A 388 6.47 3.87 22.70
CA SER A 388 7.83 4.39 22.75
C SER A 388 8.10 5.11 24.09
N GLY A 389 9.35 5.15 24.54
CA GLY A 389 9.74 5.70 25.85
C GLY A 389 9.34 7.16 26.13
N LEU A 390 9.28 7.52 27.44
CA LEU A 390 8.92 8.82 28.07
C LEU A 390 8.26 9.89 27.16
N GLY A 391 7.03 9.64 26.73
CA GLY A 391 6.12 10.70 26.31
C GLY A 391 5.22 10.34 25.13
N ASN A 392 3.94 10.12 25.45
CA ASN A 392 2.78 9.93 24.58
C ASN A 392 2.69 8.58 23.87
N SER A 393 1.55 7.93 24.06
CA SER A 393 1.17 6.67 23.45
C SER A 393 1.08 6.79 21.92
N ILE A 394 1.73 5.89 21.19
CA ILE A 394 1.25 5.49 19.87
C ILE A 394 0.19 4.42 20.14
N VAL A 395 -1.10 4.80 20.24
CA VAL A 395 -2.15 3.78 20.39
C VAL A 395 -2.38 3.16 19.02
N ILE A 396 -1.60 2.13 18.70
CA ILE A 396 -1.89 1.25 17.57
C ILE A 396 -2.88 0.19 18.08
N ASP A 397 -4.18 0.43 17.94
CA ASP A 397 -5.18 -0.65 18.10
C ASP A 397 -5.40 -1.27 16.72
N GLY A 398 -4.55 -2.24 16.36
CA GLY A 398 -4.77 -3.07 15.18
C GLY A 398 -5.74 -4.20 15.52
N THR A 399 -7.03 -4.02 15.24
CA THR A 399 -7.90 -5.17 15.02
C THR A 399 -7.68 -5.64 13.60
N GLY A 400 -7.28 -6.89 13.41
CA GLY A 400 -7.32 -7.56 12.11
C GLY A 400 -8.74 -7.60 11.57
N LEU A 401 -9.19 -6.50 10.99
CA LEU A 401 -10.29 -6.47 10.04
C LEU A 401 -9.60 -6.41 8.68
N ALA A 402 -9.48 -7.58 8.06
CA ALA A 402 -9.21 -7.68 6.64
C ALA A 402 -10.14 -6.69 5.94
N VAL A 403 -9.57 -5.70 5.26
CA VAL A 403 -10.29 -4.95 4.25
C VAL A 403 -10.70 -5.99 3.24
N THR A 404 -11.98 -6.34 3.22
CA THR A 404 -12.52 -7.29 2.25
C THR A 404 -12.17 -6.77 0.86
N ASP A 405 -11.37 -7.55 0.13
CA ASP A 405 -11.13 -7.53 -1.31
C ASP A 405 -11.83 -6.37 -2.05
N PHE A 406 -11.06 -5.35 -2.43
CA PHE A 406 -11.42 -4.64 -3.65
C PHE A 406 -11.08 -5.57 -4.80
N ALA A 407 -12.07 -6.34 -5.26
CA ALA A 407 -11.91 -7.30 -6.32
C ALA A 407 -11.21 -6.67 -7.54
N ALA A 408 -9.93 -6.98 -7.72
CA ALA A 408 -9.16 -6.70 -8.91
C ALA A 408 -9.78 -7.49 -10.08
N HIS A 409 -10.73 -6.89 -10.79
CA HIS A 409 -11.26 -7.48 -12.00
C HIS A 409 -10.28 -7.24 -13.15
N HIS A 410 -9.43 -8.23 -13.41
CA HIS A 410 -8.93 -8.48 -14.75
C HIS A 410 -10.12 -8.73 -15.69
N HIS A 411 -10.27 -7.94 -16.76
CA HIS A 411 -10.32 -8.42 -18.15
C HIS A 411 -10.80 -7.36 -19.16
N HIS A 412 -10.07 -7.35 -20.29
CA HIS A 412 -10.44 -7.04 -21.66
C HIS A 412 -11.01 -5.67 -22.07
N SER A 413 -10.22 -5.01 -22.92
CA SER A 413 -10.64 -4.32 -24.15
C SER A 413 -12.12 -4.48 -24.51
N PHE A 414 -12.91 -3.41 -24.38
CA PHE A 414 -13.85 -2.90 -25.39
C PHE A 414 -14.57 -1.64 -24.87
N GLY A 415 -14.54 -0.55 -25.65
CA GLY A 415 -15.69 0.35 -25.83
C GLY A 415 -16.00 1.40 -24.75
N HIS A 416 -15.58 2.64 -25.03
CA HIS A 416 -16.22 3.94 -24.76
C HIS A 416 -17.30 4.08 -23.65
N PHE A 417 -17.01 4.97 -22.70
CA PHE A 417 -17.95 5.76 -21.88
C PHE A 417 -19.10 4.97 -21.19
N GLY A 418 -18.82 4.33 -20.06
CA GLY A 418 -19.90 3.76 -19.21
C GLY A 418 -19.54 3.32 -17.78
N VAL A 419 -18.26 3.12 -17.44
CA VAL A 419 -17.89 2.36 -16.21
C VAL A 419 -17.83 3.21 -14.94
N ALA A 420 -17.93 4.54 -15.05
CA ALA A 420 -17.77 5.41 -13.90
C ALA A 420 -19.02 5.42 -12.96
N VAL A 421 -20.16 4.84 -13.35
CA VAL A 421 -21.42 4.84 -12.57
C VAL A 421 -21.50 3.68 -11.56
N ALA A 422 -20.82 2.56 -11.79
CA ALA A 422 -20.99 1.36 -10.98
C ALA A 422 -20.32 1.44 -9.59
N VAL A 423 -19.11 1.97 -9.50
CA VAL A 423 -18.32 1.96 -8.25
C VAL A 423 -18.92 2.90 -7.17
N ALA A 424 -19.49 4.05 -7.58
CA ALA A 424 -20.13 4.98 -6.65
C ALA A 424 -21.49 4.49 -6.14
N PHE A 425 -22.22 3.67 -6.94
CA PHE A 425 -23.49 3.10 -6.53
C PHE A 425 -23.30 2.02 -5.45
N VAL A 426 -22.23 1.22 -5.55
CA VAL A 426 -21.93 0.18 -4.56
C VAL A 426 -21.52 0.80 -3.21
N ALA A 427 -20.68 1.84 -3.21
CA ALA A 427 -20.29 2.54 -1.98
C ALA A 427 -21.48 3.28 -1.31
N ALA A 428 -22.36 3.91 -2.10
CA ALA A 428 -23.55 4.57 -1.58
C ALA A 428 -24.60 3.58 -1.04
N VAL A 429 -24.79 2.44 -1.73
CA VAL A 429 -25.70 1.37 -1.27
C VAL A 429 -25.16 0.70 0.00
N ALA A 430 -23.85 0.48 0.11
CA ALA A 430 -23.22 -0.03 1.33
C ALA A 430 -23.39 0.93 2.52
N ALA A 431 -23.21 2.24 2.31
CA ALA A 431 -23.42 3.25 3.35
C ALA A 431 -24.90 3.36 3.78
N VAL A 432 -25.84 3.26 2.85
CA VAL A 432 -27.29 3.25 3.15
C VAL A 432 -27.70 1.97 3.87
N ALA A 433 -27.19 0.81 3.47
CA ALA A 433 -27.43 -0.47 4.14
C ALA A 433 -26.86 -0.47 5.56
N PHE A 434 -25.66 0.08 5.77
CA PHE A 434 -25.04 0.22 7.09
C PHE A 434 -25.88 1.12 8.02
N LYS A 435 -26.33 2.30 7.53
CA LYS A 435 -27.21 3.19 8.30
C LYS A 435 -28.59 2.59 8.61
N LEU A 436 -29.16 1.79 7.71
CA LEU A 436 -30.43 1.10 7.95
C LEU A 436 -30.27 -0.01 9.00
N ARG A 437 -29.14 -0.71 8.99
CA ARG A 437 -28.81 -1.74 10.00
C ARG A 437 -28.60 -1.12 11.38
N GLU A 438 -27.96 0.05 11.45
CA GLU A 438 -27.76 0.81 12.70
C GLU A 438 -29.09 1.35 13.27
N ARG A 439 -30.05 1.70 12.41
CA ARG A 439 -31.42 2.06 12.85
C ARG A 439 -32.18 0.86 13.41
N GLN A 440 -32.06 -0.31 12.78
CA GLN A 440 -32.74 -1.53 13.25
C GLN A 440 -32.18 -2.04 14.58
N THR A 441 -30.88 -1.90 14.83
CA THR A 441 -30.28 -2.25 16.13
C THR A 441 -30.65 -1.26 17.25
N ARG A 442 -30.90 0.02 16.93
CA ARG A 442 -31.42 0.99 17.91
C ARG A 442 -32.86 0.72 18.33
N GLU A 443 -33.69 0.10 17.50
CA GLU A 443 -35.06 -0.27 17.90
C GLU A 443 -35.12 -1.52 18.80
N GLN A 444 -34.02 -2.28 18.92
CA GLN A 444 -33.96 -3.47 19.79
C GLN A 444 -33.56 -3.17 21.24
N TYR A 445 -33.14 -1.94 21.56
CA TYR A 445 -32.93 -1.50 22.93
C TYR A 445 -34.14 -0.70 23.42
N LYS A 446 -35.13 -1.40 24.00
CA LYS A 446 -36.07 -0.73 24.92
C LYS A 446 -35.32 -0.40 26.22
N PRO A 447 -35.54 0.81 26.80
CA PRO A 447 -35.00 1.10 28.12
C PRO A 447 -35.63 0.13 29.13
N LEU A 448 -34.78 -0.46 29.98
CA LEU A 448 -35.22 -1.22 31.14
C LEU A 448 -36.00 -0.25 32.05
N VAL A 449 -37.27 -0.57 32.29
CA VAL A 449 -38.09 0.04 33.35
C VAL A 449 -37.84 -0.70 34.65
#